data_AF-A0A1C6S1X8-F1
#
_entry.id   AF-A0A1C6S1X8-F1
#
_cell.length_a   1.000
_cell.length_b   1.000
_cell.length_c   1.000
_cell.angle_alpha   90.00
_cell.angle_beta   90.00
_cell.angle_gamma   90.00
#
_symmetry.space_group_name_H-M   'P 1'
#
loop_
_entity.id
_entity.type
_entity.pdbx_description
1 polymer ?
#
loop_
_entity_poly.entity_id
_entity_poly.type
_entity_poly.pdbx_seq_one_letter_code
_entity_poly.pdbx_strand_id
1 'polypeptide(L)'
;MTESLRRQVPFSGRRFVTAPATCAQRDMWRLIQRAMPDSTFYDQVYPVELRGPGGVDDVIAVLAELVNRYESLRTAFHRDETGALMQRVLRTGSFETDIRWAGSGEDPKTVAATWQQSLRHRSFSLQTGPLFRSLVILSDDVPVLASLGVSHLVADLMSLRLLASELTRLLSARVSGQSAPVPPACRQPVEQAEYERSPRGQQALDRSHAYWRRQLAQAPTTMFPYRRDEPSAPRFYSAAMESKAVAMALPVLADRYRTSTSAVMLSAVALLLGHLAGLPACAIRLLVANRFVPELRAAVANLQQEVLVTLDLTGETFGEVVRATLAASMTAYSNGVYDPDQVGELIRSAGRERGAELSLSCYFNDIRRAREVPGRATAVDAGFVRAAMADTVRRRRLLQGRGGLLHGHRGQGAGLDPGGALHGYPGATAGGDSSVSARRGVWSPAAAASGPESRHRPPPRGSSRSSPPTATATRPNS
;
A
#
# COMPACT_ATOMS: atom_id res chain seq x y z
N MET A 1 4.08 34.53 10.59
CA MET A 1 4.10 34.04 9.21
C MET A 1 5.44 33.38 9.02
N THR A 2 5.47 32.06 8.83
CA THR A 2 6.71 31.33 8.64
C THR A 2 7.30 31.70 7.29
N GLU A 3 8.53 32.19 7.27
CA GLU A 3 9.23 32.52 6.03
C GLU A 3 9.29 31.26 5.14
N SER A 4 8.99 31.41 3.85
CA SER A 4 9.05 30.31 2.91
C SER A 4 9.65 30.77 1.59
N LEU A 5 10.72 30.11 1.16
CA LEU A 5 11.32 30.31 -0.15
C LEU A 5 10.97 29.13 -1.05
N ARG A 6 10.80 29.39 -2.34
CA ARG A 6 10.61 28.35 -3.35
C ARG A 6 11.71 28.44 -4.39
N ARG A 7 12.40 27.33 -4.63
CA ARG A 7 13.48 27.24 -5.62
C ARG A 7 13.11 26.26 -6.73
N GLN A 8 13.38 26.64 -7.97
CA GLN A 8 13.43 25.72 -9.09
C GLN A 8 14.84 25.13 -9.17
N VAL A 9 14.94 23.82 -8.98
CA VAL A 9 16.21 23.11 -8.94
C VAL A 9 16.41 22.40 -10.29
N PRO A 10 17.43 22.77 -11.07
CA PRO A 10 17.66 22.16 -12.37
C PRO A 10 18.19 20.72 -12.22
N PHE A 11 17.85 19.87 -13.19
CA PHE A 11 18.41 18.53 -13.32
C PHE A 11 18.86 18.28 -14.77
N SER A 12 19.81 17.37 -14.95
CA SER A 12 20.36 16.96 -16.25
C SER A 12 20.71 15.47 -16.20
N GLY A 13 19.79 14.64 -16.70
CA GLY A 13 19.96 13.20 -16.82
C GLY A 13 20.55 12.78 -18.17
N ARG A 14 21.06 11.54 -18.23
CA ARG A 14 21.74 11.01 -19.43
C ARG A 14 20.77 10.55 -20.52
N ARG A 15 19.78 9.72 -20.16
CA ARG A 15 18.82 9.12 -21.11
C ARG A 15 17.65 10.08 -21.40
N PHE A 16 17.25 10.15 -22.67
CA PHE A 16 16.04 10.83 -23.16
C PHE A 16 15.32 9.88 -24.10
N VAL A 17 14.15 9.39 -23.68
CA VAL A 17 13.43 8.35 -24.42
C VAL A 17 11.94 8.41 -24.11
N THR A 18 11.13 8.09 -25.12
CA THR A 18 9.71 7.77 -24.93
C THR A 18 9.56 6.28 -25.14
N ALA A 19 8.95 5.60 -24.17
CA ALA A 19 8.64 4.19 -24.23
C ALA A 19 7.24 3.96 -23.67
N PRO A 20 6.59 2.83 -23.95
CA PRO A 20 5.32 2.56 -23.29
C PRO A 20 5.48 2.38 -21.77
N ALA A 21 4.43 2.66 -21.01
CA ALA A 21 4.41 2.48 -19.57
C ALA A 21 4.44 0.99 -19.16
N THR A 22 5.04 0.72 -18.00
CA THR A 22 5.00 -0.59 -17.32
C THR A 22 3.58 -0.96 -16.89
N CYS A 23 3.33 -2.24 -16.61
CA CYS A 23 2.06 -2.73 -16.12
C CYS A 23 1.61 -2.00 -14.83
N ALA A 24 2.52 -1.84 -13.87
CA ALA A 24 2.25 -1.13 -12.61
C ALA A 24 1.95 0.37 -12.81
N GLN A 25 2.65 1.05 -13.74
CA GLN A 25 2.33 2.43 -14.10
C GLN A 25 0.95 2.54 -14.79
N ARG A 26 0.61 1.61 -15.69
CA ARG A 26 -0.72 1.57 -16.33
C ARG A 26 -1.84 1.33 -15.33
N ASP A 27 -1.61 0.49 -14.32
CA ASP A 27 -2.58 0.20 -13.27
C ASP A 27 -2.81 1.43 -12.39
N MET A 28 -1.72 2.03 -11.89
CA MET A 28 -1.78 3.26 -11.09
C MET A 28 -2.39 4.43 -11.86
N TRP A 29 -2.06 4.59 -13.15
CA TRP A 29 -2.68 5.60 -14.00
C TRP A 29 -4.21 5.47 -14.02
N ARG A 30 -4.76 4.26 -14.14
CA ARG A 30 -6.22 4.07 -14.11
C ARG A 30 -6.82 4.48 -12.78
N LEU A 31 -6.16 4.13 -11.68
CA LEU A 31 -6.61 4.51 -10.33
C LEU A 31 -6.63 6.03 -10.16
N ILE A 32 -5.57 6.72 -10.61
CA ILE A 32 -5.49 8.18 -10.63
C ILE A 32 -6.60 8.78 -11.49
N GLN A 33 -6.76 8.31 -12.73
CA GLN A 33 -7.75 8.84 -13.67
C GLN A 33 -9.18 8.69 -13.14
N ARG A 34 -9.50 7.57 -12.47
CA ARG A 34 -10.83 7.34 -11.87
C ARG A 34 -11.11 8.25 -10.67
N ALA A 35 -10.07 8.73 -10.00
CA ALA A 35 -10.19 9.60 -8.83
C ALA A 35 -10.12 11.10 -9.17
N MET A 36 -9.86 11.46 -10.44
CA MET A 36 -9.79 12.87 -10.82
C MET A 36 -11.15 13.59 -10.64
N PRO A 37 -11.13 14.88 -10.24
CA PRO A 37 -9.95 15.74 -10.05
C PRO A 37 -9.22 15.54 -8.70
N ASP A 38 -9.79 14.79 -7.76
CA ASP A 38 -9.29 14.59 -6.39
C ASP A 38 -8.16 13.53 -6.29
N SER A 39 -7.34 13.39 -7.34
CA SER A 39 -6.35 12.32 -7.45
C SER A 39 -5.08 12.54 -6.62
N THR A 40 -4.94 13.66 -5.92
CA THR A 40 -3.80 13.97 -5.04
C THR A 40 -3.64 13.01 -3.87
N PHE A 41 -4.63 12.16 -3.61
CA PHE A 41 -4.47 11.00 -2.72
C PHE A 41 -3.37 10.03 -3.20
N TYR A 42 -3.12 9.96 -4.49
CA TYR A 42 -2.03 9.17 -5.07
C TYR A 42 -0.70 9.93 -5.11
N ASP A 43 -0.62 11.12 -4.53
CA ASP A 43 0.68 11.74 -4.27
C ASP A 43 1.21 11.23 -2.93
N GLN A 44 2.43 10.73 -2.93
CA GLN A 44 3.10 10.20 -1.75
C GLN A 44 4.09 11.24 -1.23
N VAL A 45 4.10 11.43 0.09
CA VAL A 45 5.07 12.27 0.78
C VAL A 45 5.82 11.43 1.80
N TYR A 46 7.15 11.52 1.76
CA TYR A 46 8.02 10.79 2.68
C TYR A 46 9.01 11.74 3.38
N PRO A 47 8.87 11.97 4.69
CA PRO A 47 9.83 12.76 5.45
C PRO A 47 11.12 11.96 5.72
N VAL A 48 12.25 12.67 5.68
CA VAL A 48 13.61 12.17 5.91
C VAL A 48 14.26 13.10 6.92
N GLU A 49 14.60 12.58 8.09
CA GLU A 49 15.37 13.33 9.08
C GLU A 49 16.79 13.53 8.56
N LEU A 50 17.27 14.76 8.59
CA LEU A 50 18.63 15.11 8.18
C LEU A 50 19.51 15.18 9.43
N ARG A 51 20.70 14.60 9.35
CA ARG A 51 21.68 14.61 10.43
C ARG A 51 23.03 15.08 9.89
N GLY A 52 23.70 15.94 10.65
CA GLY A 52 25.04 16.43 10.32
C GLY A 52 25.06 17.89 9.85
N PRO A 53 26.26 18.46 9.62
CA PRO A 53 26.46 19.90 9.49
C PRO A 53 26.21 20.48 8.07
N GLY A 54 25.47 19.78 7.21
CA GLY A 54 25.26 20.20 5.82
C GLY A 54 24.32 21.40 5.68
N GLY A 55 24.64 22.32 4.78
CA GLY A 55 23.79 23.48 4.49
C GLY A 55 22.62 23.16 3.55
N VAL A 56 21.69 24.10 3.40
CA VAL A 56 20.52 23.93 2.52
C VAL A 56 20.90 23.68 1.05
N ASP A 57 21.97 24.31 0.58
CA ASP A 57 22.49 24.11 -0.77
C ASP A 57 23.07 22.70 -0.99
N ASP A 58 23.63 22.07 0.05
CA ASP A 58 24.10 20.69 -0.02
C ASP A 58 22.93 19.72 -0.17
N VAL A 59 21.86 19.95 0.59
CA VAL A 59 20.62 19.16 0.48
C VAL A 59 20.02 19.30 -0.92
N ILE A 60 19.93 20.53 -1.45
CA ILE A 60 19.41 20.80 -2.79
C ILE A 60 20.26 20.13 -3.87
N ALA A 61 21.59 20.18 -3.76
CA ALA A 61 22.49 19.53 -4.69
C ALA A 61 22.31 18.00 -4.68
N VAL A 62 22.12 17.40 -3.50
CA VAL A 62 21.87 15.95 -3.38
C VAL A 62 20.50 15.57 -3.93
N LEU A 63 19.46 16.38 -3.72
CA LEU A 63 18.14 16.16 -4.31
C LEU A 63 18.22 16.16 -5.85
N ALA A 64 18.98 17.10 -6.43
CA ALA A 64 19.23 17.12 -7.87
C ALA A 64 19.96 15.85 -8.35
N GLU A 65 20.96 15.38 -7.60
CA GLU A 65 21.68 14.14 -7.87
C GLU A 65 20.74 12.92 -7.86
N LEU A 66 19.78 12.83 -6.94
CA LEU A 66 18.77 11.76 -6.94
C LEU A 66 17.91 11.79 -8.21
N VAL A 67 17.43 12.96 -8.62
CA VAL A 67 16.63 13.12 -9.85
C VAL A 67 17.46 12.76 -11.09
N ASN A 68 18.75 13.09 -11.11
CA ASN A 68 19.65 12.71 -12.20
C ASN A 68 19.86 11.19 -12.29
N ARG A 69 20.06 10.53 -11.14
CA ARG A 69 20.29 9.08 -11.03
C ARG A 69 19.10 8.23 -11.43
N TYR A 70 17.90 8.61 -11.00
CA TYR A 70 16.71 7.79 -11.14
C TYR A 70 15.79 8.34 -12.23
N GLU A 71 15.73 7.64 -13.37
CA GLU A 71 14.98 8.08 -14.54
C GLU A 71 13.51 8.34 -14.21
N SER A 72 12.93 7.52 -13.33
CA SER A 72 11.54 7.64 -12.91
C SER A 72 11.19 9.02 -12.33
N LEU A 73 12.09 9.65 -11.57
CA LEU A 73 11.83 10.96 -10.95
C LEU A 73 11.74 12.11 -11.97
N ARG A 74 12.26 11.89 -13.18
CA ARG A 74 12.24 12.85 -14.30
C ARG A 74 11.40 12.32 -15.48
N THR A 75 10.44 11.45 -15.20
CA THR A 75 9.52 10.89 -16.20
C THR A 75 8.17 11.61 -16.18
N ALA A 76 7.68 11.95 -17.37
CA ALA A 76 6.31 12.40 -17.61
C ALA A 76 5.50 11.30 -18.32
N PHE A 77 4.17 11.41 -18.30
CA PHE A 77 3.24 10.43 -18.87
C PHE A 77 2.22 11.09 -19.79
N HIS A 78 2.00 10.50 -20.95
CA HIS A 78 0.99 10.94 -21.91
C HIS A 78 0.39 9.72 -22.60
N ARG A 79 -0.77 9.90 -23.25
CA ARG A 79 -1.29 8.90 -24.17
C ARG A 79 -0.74 9.19 -25.57
N ASP A 80 -0.39 8.15 -26.32
CA ASP A 80 -0.12 8.28 -27.75
C ASP A 80 -1.43 8.35 -28.57
N GLU A 81 -1.28 8.40 -29.89
CA GLU A 81 -2.39 8.45 -30.85
C GLU A 81 -3.31 7.22 -30.80
N THR A 82 -2.81 6.08 -30.34
CA THR A 82 -3.60 4.85 -30.13
C THR A 82 -4.33 4.83 -28.80
N GLY A 83 -4.05 5.82 -27.93
CA GLY A 83 -4.55 5.90 -26.57
C GLY A 83 -3.71 5.11 -25.55
N ALA A 84 -2.60 4.48 -25.96
CA ALA A 84 -1.72 3.74 -25.08
C ALA A 84 -0.94 4.68 -24.15
N LEU A 85 -0.77 4.30 -22.89
CA LEU A 85 -0.01 5.11 -21.93
C LEU A 85 1.49 4.98 -22.19
N MET A 86 2.12 6.12 -22.44
CA MET A 86 3.55 6.27 -22.70
C MET A 86 4.22 6.99 -21.52
N GLN A 87 5.45 6.58 -21.23
CA GLN A 87 6.36 7.26 -20.32
C GLN A 87 7.46 7.96 -21.13
N ARG A 88 7.74 9.23 -20.80
CA ARG A 88 8.75 10.06 -21.43
C ARG A 88 9.76 10.49 -20.38
N VAL A 89 10.96 9.91 -20.44
CA VAL A 89 12.08 10.25 -19.57
C VAL A 89 12.71 11.54 -20.08
N LEU A 90 12.69 12.62 -19.30
CA LEU A 90 13.20 13.94 -19.68
C LEU A 90 14.72 14.01 -19.51
N ARG A 91 15.43 14.60 -20.49
CA ARG A 91 16.87 14.84 -20.38
C ARG A 91 17.18 15.93 -19.36
N THR A 92 16.50 17.06 -19.49
CA THR A 92 16.72 18.26 -18.68
C THR A 92 15.38 18.80 -18.21
N GLY A 93 15.42 19.60 -17.15
CA GLY A 93 14.24 20.27 -16.60
C GLY A 93 14.56 20.86 -15.24
N SER A 94 13.51 21.19 -14.49
CA SER A 94 13.63 21.58 -13.09
C SER A 94 12.49 20.98 -12.26
N PHE A 95 12.75 20.81 -10.97
CA PHE A 95 11.73 20.45 -9.99
C PHE A 95 11.68 21.50 -8.88
N GLU A 96 10.53 21.58 -8.22
CA GLU A 96 10.34 22.55 -7.15
C GLU A 96 10.85 22.02 -5.81
N THR A 97 11.59 22.86 -5.10
CA THR A 97 11.95 22.67 -3.69
C THR A 97 11.43 23.85 -2.88
N ASP A 98 10.48 23.58 -1.97
CA ASP A 98 10.09 24.54 -0.95
C ASP A 98 11.12 24.51 0.20
N ILE A 99 11.43 25.66 0.76
CA ILE A 99 12.35 25.85 1.87
C ILE A 99 11.58 26.59 2.96
N ARG A 100 11.52 26.01 4.16
CA ARG A 100 10.78 26.57 5.29
C ARG A 100 11.62 26.55 6.54
N TRP A 101 11.41 27.53 7.41
CA TRP A 101 11.99 27.56 8.73
C TRP A 101 10.97 27.01 9.73
N ALA A 102 11.38 26.14 10.64
CA ALA A 102 10.57 25.78 11.79
C ALA A 102 10.63 26.93 12.80
N GLY A 103 9.48 27.35 13.34
CA GLY A 103 9.45 28.31 14.44
C GLY A 103 10.11 27.75 15.70
N SER A 104 10.51 28.63 16.63
CA SER A 104 11.06 28.20 17.92
C SER A 104 10.06 27.29 18.65
N GLY A 105 10.51 26.07 18.99
CA GLY A 105 9.68 25.04 19.63
C GLY A 105 8.67 24.33 18.72
N GLU A 106 8.62 24.67 17.43
CA GLU A 106 7.77 23.98 16.45
C GLU A 106 8.42 22.66 16.02
N ASP A 107 7.65 21.56 16.05
CA ASP A 107 8.12 20.27 15.53
C ASP A 107 8.24 20.34 14.00
N PRO A 108 9.41 20.11 13.40
CA PRO A 108 9.58 20.05 11.95
C PRO A 108 8.63 19.05 11.26
N LYS A 109 8.18 18.00 11.95
CA LYS A 109 7.20 17.04 11.42
C LYS A 109 5.82 17.65 11.24
N THR A 110 5.44 18.63 12.08
CA THR A 110 4.20 19.40 11.92
C THR A 110 4.26 20.31 10.70
N VAL A 111 5.41 20.97 10.47
CA VAL A 111 5.64 21.77 9.26
C VAL A 111 5.56 20.89 8.01
N ALA A 112 6.19 19.70 8.04
CA ALA A 112 6.13 18.72 6.95
C ALA A 112 4.69 18.23 6.67
N ALA A 113 3.91 17.94 7.71
CA ALA A 113 2.52 17.53 7.60
C ALA A 113 1.64 18.62 6.97
N THR A 114 1.88 19.89 7.34
CA THR A 114 1.20 21.06 6.76
C THR A 114 1.56 21.23 5.29
N TRP A 115 2.83 21.04 4.93
CA TRP A 115 3.25 21.04 3.52
C TRP A 115 2.58 19.91 2.72
N GLN A 116 2.57 18.68 3.25
CA GLN A 116 1.88 17.54 2.64
C GLN A 116 0.40 17.85 2.40
N GLN A 117 -0.28 18.49 3.37
CA GLN A 117 -1.67 18.89 3.20
C GLN A 117 -1.83 19.92 2.07
N SER A 118 -0.91 20.88 1.95
CA SER A 118 -0.94 21.88 0.88
C SER A 118 -0.77 21.28 -0.52
N LEU A 119 -0.06 20.14 -0.65
CA LEU A 119 0.10 19.45 -1.94
C LEU A 119 -1.23 18.92 -2.50
N ARG A 120 -2.24 18.70 -1.66
CA ARG A 120 -3.58 18.27 -2.10
C ARG A 120 -4.25 19.25 -3.05
N HIS A 121 -3.82 20.51 -3.03
CA HIS A 121 -4.31 21.57 -3.90
C HIS A 121 -3.38 21.85 -5.08
N ARG A 122 -2.34 21.04 -5.25
CA ARG A 122 -1.25 21.25 -6.21
C ARG A 122 -0.98 19.97 -6.99
N SER A 123 -1.97 19.44 -7.70
CA SER A 123 -1.80 18.21 -8.48
C SER A 123 -0.60 18.30 -9.44
N PHE A 124 0.07 17.19 -9.67
CA PHE A 124 1.13 17.13 -10.68
C PHE A 124 0.54 17.22 -12.09
N SER A 125 1.21 17.95 -12.98
CA SER A 125 0.96 17.86 -14.42
C SER A 125 1.61 16.61 -14.98
N LEU A 126 0.81 15.56 -15.19
CA LEU A 126 1.32 14.25 -15.61
C LEU A 126 2.04 14.32 -16.97
N GLN A 127 1.61 15.20 -17.88
CA GLN A 127 2.12 15.31 -19.25
C GLN A 127 3.47 16.04 -19.36
N THR A 128 3.71 17.01 -18.48
CA THR A 128 4.93 17.83 -18.53
C THR A 128 6.00 17.29 -17.59
N GLY A 129 5.62 16.76 -16.42
CA GLY A 129 6.57 16.37 -15.39
C GLY A 129 7.53 17.52 -14.98
N PRO A 130 8.61 17.20 -14.22
CA PRO A 130 8.79 15.96 -13.47
C PRO A 130 7.72 15.77 -12.39
N LEU A 131 7.42 14.53 -12.02
CA LEU A 131 6.41 14.20 -10.99
C LEU A 131 7.05 14.09 -9.60
N PHE A 132 7.94 15.05 -9.28
CA PHE A 132 8.70 15.14 -8.05
C PHE A 132 8.73 16.59 -7.55
N ARG A 133 8.56 16.76 -6.24
CA ARG A 133 8.79 18.00 -5.50
C ARG A 133 9.47 17.66 -4.17
N SER A 134 10.09 18.65 -3.55
CA SER A 134 10.63 18.46 -2.21
C SER A 134 10.38 19.65 -1.30
N LEU A 135 10.56 19.39 -0.01
CA LEU A 135 10.60 20.39 1.05
C LEU A 135 11.92 20.22 1.81
N VAL A 136 12.58 21.31 2.15
CA VAL A 136 13.66 21.34 3.15
C VAL A 136 13.22 22.23 4.30
N ILE A 137 13.33 21.71 5.52
CA ILE A 137 12.96 22.40 6.76
C ILE A 137 14.24 22.72 7.52
N LEU A 138 14.39 23.99 7.89
CA LEU A 138 15.51 24.50 8.66
C LEU A 138 15.08 24.77 10.11
N SER A 139 15.96 24.52 11.06
CA SER A 139 15.88 25.01 12.44
C SER A 139 17.15 25.80 12.69
N ASP A 140 17.03 27.07 13.09
CA ASP A 140 18.19 27.97 13.29
C ASP A 140 19.17 27.94 12.10
N ASP A 141 18.63 28.06 10.88
CA ASP A 141 19.35 27.98 9.59
C ASP A 141 20.07 26.65 9.28
N VAL A 142 19.83 25.61 10.07
CA VAL A 142 20.34 24.26 9.84
C VAL A 142 19.24 23.36 9.27
N PRO A 143 19.43 22.69 8.12
CA PRO A 143 18.50 21.68 7.61
C PRO A 143 18.33 20.52 8.59
N VAL A 144 17.10 20.30 9.06
CA VAL A 144 16.77 19.23 10.02
C VAL A 144 15.88 18.14 9.42
N LEU A 145 15.13 18.46 8.37
CA LEU A 145 14.22 17.52 7.72
C LEU A 145 14.08 17.86 6.24
N ALA A 146 14.10 16.84 5.38
CA ALA A 146 13.65 16.93 4.00
C ALA A 146 12.38 16.10 3.80
N SER A 147 11.47 16.51 2.92
CA SER A 147 10.34 15.68 2.50
C SER A 147 10.35 15.47 1.00
N LEU A 148 10.20 14.23 0.57
CA LEU A 148 10.14 13.81 -0.83
C LEU A 148 8.67 13.67 -1.23
N GLY A 149 8.19 14.51 -2.14
CA GLY A 149 6.83 14.46 -2.68
C GLY A 149 6.83 13.94 -4.11
N VAL A 150 6.09 12.87 -4.39
CA VAL A 150 6.04 12.21 -5.70
C VAL A 150 4.62 11.84 -6.08
N SER A 151 4.33 11.80 -7.38
CA SER A 151 3.17 11.03 -7.84
C SER A 151 3.44 9.53 -7.70
N HIS A 152 2.45 8.73 -7.29
CA HIS A 152 2.59 7.28 -7.22
C HIS A 152 2.92 6.63 -8.57
N LEU A 153 2.83 7.35 -9.70
CA LEU A 153 3.25 6.85 -11.01
C LEU A 153 4.77 6.64 -11.12
N VAL A 154 5.58 7.40 -10.37
CA VAL A 154 7.04 7.37 -10.48
C VAL A 154 7.73 6.66 -9.31
N ALA A 155 7.03 6.49 -8.18
CA ALA A 155 7.61 5.82 -7.03
C ALA A 155 6.53 5.16 -6.18
N ASP A 156 6.88 4.02 -5.58
CA ASP A 156 6.13 3.41 -4.49
C ASP A 156 6.84 3.61 -3.15
N LEU A 157 6.25 3.08 -2.07
CA LEU A 157 6.79 3.24 -0.72
C LEU A 157 8.21 2.65 -0.57
N MET A 158 8.53 1.58 -1.30
CA MET A 158 9.87 1.00 -1.27
C MET A 158 10.87 1.91 -1.97
N SER A 159 10.49 2.49 -3.11
CA SER A 159 11.27 3.53 -3.79
C SER A 159 11.53 4.74 -2.89
N LEU A 160 10.53 5.22 -2.15
CA LEU A 160 10.71 6.33 -1.21
C LEU A 160 11.67 6.03 -0.07
N ARG A 161 11.66 4.80 0.47
CA ARG A 161 12.65 4.36 1.48
C ARG A 161 14.07 4.30 0.92
N LEU A 162 14.22 3.80 -0.31
CA LEU A 162 15.51 3.78 -1.00
C LEU A 162 16.02 5.22 -1.22
N LEU A 163 15.16 6.11 -1.71
CA LEU A 163 15.50 7.52 -1.90
C LEU A 163 15.88 8.23 -0.60
N ALA A 164 15.20 7.94 0.51
CA ALA A 164 15.56 8.46 1.83
C ALA A 164 16.95 7.99 2.30
N SER A 165 17.25 6.71 2.09
CA SER A 165 18.58 6.16 2.39
C SER A 165 19.66 6.77 1.50
N GLU A 166 19.40 6.91 0.20
CA GLU A 166 20.33 7.52 -0.76
C GLU A 166 20.56 9.00 -0.46
N LEU A 167 19.51 9.76 -0.11
CA LEU A 167 19.62 11.17 0.31
C LEU A 167 20.60 11.30 1.47
N THR A 168 20.41 10.49 2.52
CA THR A 168 21.27 10.53 3.72
C THR A 168 22.72 10.16 3.38
N ARG A 169 22.91 9.11 2.58
CA ARG A 169 24.23 8.62 2.18
C ARG A 169 24.99 9.62 1.31
N LEU A 170 24.31 10.25 0.36
CA LEU A 170 24.89 11.24 -0.54
C LEU A 170 25.18 12.56 0.18
N LEU A 171 24.30 12.98 1.07
CA LEU A 171 24.52 14.15 1.91
C LEU A 171 25.74 13.96 2.81
N SER A 172 25.84 12.80 3.46
CA SER A 172 27.01 12.48 4.29
C SER A 172 28.32 12.51 3.51
N ALA A 173 28.35 11.92 2.30
CA ALA A 173 29.54 11.94 1.45
C ALA A 173 29.90 13.36 1.03
N ARG A 174 28.91 14.15 0.60
CA ARG A 174 29.08 15.54 0.17
C ARG A 174 29.66 16.43 1.27
N VAL A 175 29.05 16.38 2.46
CA VAL A 175 29.48 17.18 3.62
C VAL A 175 30.88 16.79 4.10
N SER A 176 31.26 15.53 3.91
CA SER A 176 32.60 15.03 4.26
C SER A 176 33.64 15.25 3.15
N GLY A 177 33.29 15.92 2.04
CA GLY A 177 34.19 16.10 0.88
C GLY A 177 34.54 14.79 0.15
N GLN A 178 33.79 13.71 0.39
CA GLN A 178 33.99 12.41 -0.25
C GLN A 178 33.26 12.34 -1.59
N SER A 179 33.77 11.52 -2.51
CA SER A 179 33.07 11.26 -3.77
C SER A 179 31.70 10.66 -3.54
N ALA A 180 30.71 11.10 -4.32
CA ALA A 180 29.36 10.54 -4.28
C ALA A 180 29.42 9.03 -4.58
N PRO A 181 28.97 8.15 -3.69
CA PRO A 181 29.23 6.74 -3.91
C PRO A 181 28.30 6.18 -5.00
N VAL A 182 28.86 5.24 -5.77
CA VAL A 182 28.27 4.70 -7.01
C VAL A 182 26.86 4.16 -6.73
N PRO A 183 25.84 4.52 -7.54
CA PRO A 183 24.50 3.97 -7.36
C PRO A 183 24.50 2.46 -7.65
N PRO A 184 23.74 1.65 -6.90
CA PRO A 184 23.60 0.23 -7.20
C PRO A 184 23.00 0.02 -8.60
N ALA A 185 23.46 -1.00 -9.31
CA ALA A 185 22.86 -1.40 -10.57
C ALA A 185 21.38 -1.78 -10.33
N CYS A 186 20.49 -1.12 -11.06
CA CYS A 186 19.05 -1.35 -10.95
C CYS A 186 18.39 -1.17 -12.31
N ARG A 187 17.26 -1.85 -12.50
CA ARG A 187 16.44 -1.73 -13.70
C ARG A 187 15.63 -0.44 -13.65
N GLN A 188 15.74 0.37 -14.68
CA GLN A 188 14.93 1.58 -14.85
C GLN A 188 13.52 1.24 -15.38
N PRO A 189 12.51 2.10 -15.19
CA PRO A 189 11.14 1.85 -15.67
C PRO A 189 11.03 1.53 -17.16
N VAL A 190 11.89 2.13 -18.00
CA VAL A 190 11.91 1.88 -19.45
C VAL A 190 12.34 0.44 -19.74
N GLU A 191 13.42 -0.02 -19.09
CA GLU A 191 13.95 -1.39 -19.21
C GLU A 191 12.97 -2.42 -18.64
N GLN A 192 12.22 -2.04 -17.59
CA GLN A 192 11.14 -2.88 -17.07
C GLN A 192 9.99 -3.03 -18.08
N ALA A 193 9.63 -1.95 -18.79
CA ALA A 193 8.60 -2.01 -19.81
C ALA A 193 9.05 -2.84 -21.03
N GLU A 194 10.34 -2.80 -21.39
CA GLU A 194 10.93 -3.69 -22.40
C GLU A 194 10.91 -5.14 -21.96
N TYR A 195 11.30 -5.43 -20.70
CA TYR A 195 11.23 -6.77 -20.15
C TYR A 195 9.81 -7.34 -20.19
N GLU A 196 8.80 -6.55 -19.80
CA GLU A 196 7.39 -6.97 -19.82
C GLU A 196 6.90 -7.35 -21.22
N ARG A 197 7.46 -6.75 -22.28
CA ARG A 197 7.15 -7.09 -23.69
C ARG A 197 7.98 -8.24 -24.25
N SER A 198 9.10 -8.58 -23.61
CA SER A 198 9.91 -9.72 -24.03
C SER A 198 9.13 -11.04 -23.89
N PRO A 199 9.51 -12.11 -24.61
CA PRO A 199 8.88 -13.42 -24.46
C PRO A 199 8.84 -13.93 -23.02
N ARG A 200 9.90 -13.66 -22.23
CA ARG A 200 9.97 -14.03 -20.81
C ARG A 200 8.99 -13.23 -19.94
N GLY A 201 8.83 -11.94 -20.24
CA GLY A 201 7.87 -11.08 -19.57
C GLY A 201 6.43 -11.51 -19.86
N GLN A 202 6.11 -11.75 -21.13
CA GLN A 202 4.78 -12.24 -21.54
C GLN A 202 4.44 -13.58 -20.90
N GLN A 203 5.38 -14.54 -20.86
CA GLN A 203 5.17 -15.80 -20.15
C GLN A 203 4.90 -15.61 -18.64
N ALA A 204 5.53 -14.61 -18.00
CA ALA A 204 5.26 -14.29 -16.60
C ALA A 204 3.87 -13.67 -16.40
N LEU A 205 3.44 -12.80 -17.31
CA LEU A 205 2.10 -12.22 -17.31
C LEU A 205 1.03 -13.30 -17.53
N ASP A 206 1.22 -14.21 -18.48
CA ASP A 206 0.29 -15.30 -18.75
C ASP A 206 0.08 -16.21 -17.53
N ARG A 207 1.16 -16.53 -16.79
CA ARG A 207 1.07 -17.28 -15.53
C ARG A 207 0.22 -16.55 -14.50
N SER A 208 0.45 -15.24 -14.36
CA SER A 208 -0.33 -14.39 -13.45
C SER A 208 -1.79 -14.33 -13.86
N HIS A 209 -2.10 -14.17 -15.15
CA HIS A 209 -3.48 -14.16 -15.66
C HIS A 209 -4.18 -15.51 -15.45
N ALA A 210 -3.48 -16.62 -15.64
CA ALA A 210 -4.01 -17.94 -15.31
C ALA A 210 -4.29 -18.09 -13.80
N TYR A 211 -3.42 -17.54 -12.94
CA TYR A 211 -3.68 -17.48 -11.49
C TYR A 211 -4.92 -16.64 -11.18
N TRP A 212 -5.06 -15.45 -11.78
CA TRP A 212 -6.23 -14.59 -11.63
C TRP A 212 -7.53 -15.30 -12.02
N ARG A 213 -7.56 -16.02 -13.16
CA ARG A 213 -8.74 -16.82 -13.56
C ARG A 213 -9.14 -17.81 -12.49
N ARG A 214 -8.18 -18.55 -11.92
CA ARG A 214 -8.46 -19.51 -10.82
C ARG A 214 -8.99 -18.84 -9.57
N GLN A 215 -8.42 -17.70 -9.17
CA GLN A 215 -8.88 -16.96 -8.00
C GLN A 215 -10.28 -16.37 -8.20
N LEU A 216 -10.56 -15.83 -9.39
CA LEU A 216 -11.88 -15.30 -9.73
C LEU A 216 -12.95 -16.41 -9.73
N ALA A 217 -12.62 -17.62 -10.16
CA ALA A 217 -13.51 -18.77 -10.11
C ALA A 217 -13.88 -19.20 -8.67
N GLN A 218 -12.96 -18.99 -7.71
CA GLN A 218 -13.14 -19.39 -6.30
C GLN A 218 -13.70 -18.25 -5.42
N ALA A 219 -13.44 -17.00 -5.77
CA ALA A 219 -13.84 -15.86 -4.96
C ALA A 219 -15.37 -15.76 -4.86
N PRO A 220 -15.94 -15.43 -3.69
CA PRO A 220 -17.35 -15.02 -3.60
C PRO A 220 -17.61 -13.78 -4.47
N THR A 221 -18.85 -13.62 -4.95
CA THR A 221 -19.25 -12.44 -5.74
C THR A 221 -19.02 -11.14 -4.97
N THR A 222 -19.21 -11.15 -3.66
CA THR A 222 -18.89 -10.02 -2.77
C THR A 222 -18.62 -10.55 -1.36
N MET A 223 -17.69 -9.91 -0.64
CA MET A 223 -17.54 -10.13 0.81
C MET A 223 -18.63 -9.39 1.60
N PHE A 224 -19.06 -8.23 1.11
CA PHE A 224 -20.03 -7.37 1.79
C PHE A 224 -21.04 -6.86 0.75
N PRO A 225 -22.23 -7.47 0.64
CA PRO A 225 -23.24 -7.00 -0.30
C PRO A 225 -23.61 -5.56 0.02
N TYR A 226 -23.55 -4.69 -0.98
CA TYR A 226 -23.94 -3.29 -0.87
C TYR A 226 -25.08 -3.00 -1.84
N ARG A 227 -26.17 -2.40 -1.34
CA ARG A 227 -27.30 -1.94 -2.15
C ARG A 227 -26.96 -0.62 -2.84
N ARG A 228 -26.64 -0.71 -4.13
CA ARG A 228 -26.20 0.42 -4.98
C ARG A 228 -27.24 1.56 -5.01
N ASP A 229 -28.50 1.23 -4.79
CA ASP A 229 -29.72 2.02 -4.88
C ASP A 229 -30.15 2.71 -3.56
N GLU A 230 -29.58 2.34 -2.41
CA GLU A 230 -29.89 3.03 -1.15
C GLU A 230 -29.14 4.38 -1.07
N PRO A 231 -29.87 5.53 -1.02
CA PRO A 231 -29.25 6.81 -0.70
C PRO A 231 -28.87 6.75 0.77
N SER A 232 -27.57 6.77 1.06
CA SER A 232 -27.12 6.82 2.45
C SER A 232 -26.23 8.03 2.71
N ALA A 233 -26.56 8.67 3.82
CA ALA A 233 -25.77 9.57 4.64
C ALA A 233 -24.31 9.06 4.78
N PRO A 234 -23.38 9.86 5.31
CA PRO A 234 -21.99 9.87 4.90
C PRO A 234 -21.35 8.46 4.91
N ARG A 235 -20.95 8.03 3.69
CA ARG A 235 -20.76 6.62 3.30
C ARG A 235 -19.39 6.05 3.62
N PHE A 236 -18.42 6.91 3.92
CA PHE A 236 -17.03 6.51 4.09
C PHE A 236 -16.59 6.78 5.52
N TYR A 237 -16.21 5.71 6.21
CA TYR A 237 -15.62 5.77 7.54
C TYR A 237 -14.18 5.30 7.46
N SER A 238 -13.34 5.93 8.26
CA SER A 238 -12.04 5.38 8.62
C SER A 238 -12.10 4.95 10.08
N ALA A 239 -11.54 3.78 10.37
CA ALA A 239 -11.32 3.31 11.71
C ALA A 239 -9.83 3.00 11.89
N ALA A 240 -9.31 3.27 13.07
CA ALA A 240 -7.94 2.98 13.46
C ALA A 240 -7.93 2.30 14.83
N MET A 241 -7.00 1.37 15.00
CA MET A 241 -6.75 0.69 16.26
C MET A 241 -5.24 0.74 16.55
N GLU A 242 -4.89 1.24 17.72
CA GLU A 242 -3.54 1.23 18.26
C GLU A 242 -3.53 0.25 19.43
N SER A 243 -2.76 -0.83 19.34
CA SER A 243 -2.77 -1.90 20.35
C SER A 243 -1.37 -2.45 20.62
N LYS A 244 -0.87 -2.22 21.85
CA LYS A 244 0.36 -2.86 22.34
C LYS A 244 0.20 -4.36 22.46
N ALA A 245 -0.98 -4.84 22.88
CA ALA A 245 -1.28 -6.26 22.99
C ALA A 245 -1.07 -7.00 21.67
N VAL A 246 -1.55 -6.45 20.55
CA VAL A 246 -1.31 -7.04 19.21
C VAL A 246 0.18 -7.06 18.89
N ALA A 247 0.90 -5.96 19.13
CA ALA A 247 2.34 -5.89 18.87
C ALA A 247 3.16 -6.90 19.69
N MET A 248 2.72 -7.21 20.92
CA MET A 248 3.31 -8.19 21.83
C MET A 248 2.95 -9.63 21.44
N ALA A 249 1.70 -9.89 21.06
CA ALA A 249 1.21 -11.22 20.73
C ALA A 249 1.74 -11.73 19.38
N LEU A 250 1.89 -10.84 18.39
CA LEU A 250 2.27 -11.23 17.03
C LEU A 250 3.59 -12.03 16.98
N PRO A 251 4.72 -11.60 17.58
CA PRO A 251 5.95 -12.38 17.58
C PRO A 251 5.81 -13.75 18.23
N VAL A 252 5.07 -13.86 19.34
CA VAL A 252 4.83 -15.13 20.04
C VAL A 252 4.03 -16.10 19.17
N LEU A 253 2.98 -15.61 18.50
CA LEU A 253 2.18 -16.42 17.58
C LEU A 253 2.95 -16.80 16.32
N ALA A 254 3.76 -15.88 15.79
CA ALA A 254 4.60 -16.14 14.63
C ALA A 254 5.63 -17.24 14.93
N ASP A 255 6.28 -17.21 16.10
CA ASP A 255 7.18 -18.25 16.57
C ASP A 255 6.45 -19.60 16.75
N ARG A 256 5.33 -19.59 17.49
CA ARG A 256 4.51 -20.79 17.74
C ARG A 256 4.06 -21.49 16.45
N TYR A 257 3.67 -20.73 15.43
CA TYR A 257 3.20 -21.27 14.15
C TYR A 257 4.31 -21.33 13.08
N ARG A 258 5.56 -21.05 13.44
CA ARG A 258 6.74 -21.05 12.54
C ARG A 258 6.50 -20.27 11.25
N THR A 259 6.00 -19.05 11.39
CA THR A 259 5.60 -18.17 10.29
C THR A 259 6.00 -16.73 10.54
N SER A 260 5.64 -15.82 9.64
CA SER A 260 5.81 -14.39 9.85
C SER A 260 4.67 -13.78 10.65
N THR A 261 4.94 -12.67 11.34
CA THR A 261 3.86 -11.88 11.96
C THR A 261 2.86 -11.33 10.92
N SER A 262 3.25 -11.22 9.65
CA SER A 262 2.36 -10.80 8.55
C SER A 262 1.29 -11.85 8.29
N ALA A 263 1.69 -13.12 8.21
CA ALA A 263 0.76 -14.23 7.98
C ALA A 263 -0.24 -14.34 9.12
N VAL A 264 0.22 -14.23 10.38
CA VAL A 264 -0.66 -14.23 11.56
C VAL A 264 -1.68 -13.09 11.49
N MET A 265 -1.23 -11.87 11.16
CA MET A 265 -2.09 -10.71 11.06
C MET A 265 -3.10 -10.84 9.91
N LEU A 266 -2.65 -11.30 8.74
CA LEU A 266 -3.53 -11.54 7.59
C LEU A 266 -4.59 -12.59 7.91
N SER A 267 -4.22 -13.69 8.57
CA SER A 267 -5.19 -14.72 8.99
C SER A 267 -6.22 -14.19 9.99
N ALA A 268 -5.79 -13.39 10.97
CA ALA A 268 -6.70 -12.78 11.93
C ALA A 268 -7.69 -11.82 11.26
N VAL A 269 -7.22 -11.01 10.31
CA VAL A 269 -8.08 -10.11 9.52
C VAL A 269 -9.01 -10.91 8.60
N ALA A 270 -8.51 -11.93 7.92
CA ALA A 270 -9.31 -12.75 7.02
C ALA A 270 -10.43 -13.50 7.77
N LEU A 271 -10.14 -14.04 8.95
CA LEU A 271 -11.14 -14.66 9.83
C LEU A 271 -12.19 -13.66 10.28
N LEU A 272 -11.78 -12.45 10.68
CA LEU A 272 -12.73 -11.40 11.05
C LEU A 272 -13.64 -11.02 9.88
N LEU A 273 -13.07 -10.81 8.69
CA LEU A 273 -13.85 -10.45 7.50
C LEU A 273 -14.78 -11.58 7.05
N GLY A 274 -14.32 -12.82 7.05
CA GLY A 274 -15.14 -14.00 6.74
C GLY A 274 -16.27 -14.19 7.73
N HIS A 275 -16.00 -14.03 9.03
CA HIS A 275 -17.02 -14.09 10.08
C HIS A 275 -18.08 -13.01 9.91
N LEU A 276 -17.68 -11.75 9.66
CA LEU A 276 -18.61 -10.65 9.42
C LEU A 276 -19.42 -10.83 8.12
N ALA A 277 -18.85 -11.48 7.12
CA ALA A 277 -19.50 -11.79 5.85
C ALA A 277 -20.41 -13.04 5.92
N GLY A 278 -20.27 -13.87 6.96
CA GLY A 278 -20.91 -15.19 7.03
C GLY A 278 -20.37 -16.18 6.01
N LEU A 279 -19.10 -16.04 5.58
CA LEU A 279 -18.47 -16.85 4.55
C LEU A 279 -17.34 -17.71 5.12
N PRO A 280 -17.20 -18.99 4.67
CA PRO A 280 -16.09 -19.86 5.06
C PRO A 280 -14.77 -19.54 4.33
N ALA A 281 -14.75 -18.45 3.56
CA ALA A 281 -13.60 -17.99 2.81
C ALA A 281 -13.52 -16.46 2.81
N CYS A 282 -12.32 -15.92 2.60
CA CYS A 282 -12.11 -14.48 2.46
C CYS A 282 -11.38 -14.18 1.14
N ALA A 283 -12.10 -13.58 0.18
CA ALA A 283 -11.47 -12.98 -1.00
C ALA A 283 -10.92 -11.60 -0.63
N ILE A 284 -9.61 -11.45 -0.74
CA ILE A 284 -8.90 -10.23 -0.37
C ILE A 284 -7.75 -9.98 -1.35
N ARG A 285 -7.50 -8.70 -1.65
CA ARG A 285 -6.36 -8.29 -2.47
C ARG A 285 -5.15 -7.99 -1.59
N LEU A 286 -4.00 -8.57 -1.91
CA LEU A 286 -2.74 -8.30 -1.23
C LEU A 286 -1.91 -7.31 -2.03
N LEU A 287 -1.31 -6.32 -1.37
CA LEU A 287 -0.37 -5.41 -2.00
C LEU A 287 0.99 -6.09 -2.18
N VAL A 288 1.53 -6.06 -3.39
CA VAL A 288 2.79 -6.72 -3.75
C VAL A 288 3.77 -5.68 -4.30
N ALA A 289 4.95 -5.57 -3.70
CA ALA A 289 5.97 -4.62 -4.16
C ALA A 289 6.72 -5.07 -5.44
N ASN A 290 6.57 -6.33 -5.86
CA ASN A 290 7.14 -6.93 -7.07
C ASN A 290 8.67 -6.78 -7.22
N ARG A 291 9.43 -6.87 -6.11
CA ARG A 291 10.90 -6.77 -6.07
C ARG A 291 11.59 -8.10 -5.78
N PHE A 292 11.17 -9.15 -6.49
CA PHE A 292 11.66 -10.51 -6.24
C PHE A 292 13.03 -10.79 -6.87
N VAL A 293 13.35 -10.13 -7.99
CA VAL A 293 14.64 -10.27 -8.69
C VAL A 293 15.65 -9.19 -8.26
N PRO A 294 16.96 -9.49 -8.25
CA PRO A 294 17.99 -8.57 -7.75
C PRO A 294 17.94 -7.17 -8.38
N GLU A 295 17.72 -7.07 -9.68
CA GLU A 295 17.76 -5.82 -10.44
C GLU A 295 16.61 -4.86 -10.06
N LEU A 296 15.52 -5.38 -9.46
CA LEU A 296 14.39 -4.59 -9.00
C LEU A 296 14.50 -4.17 -7.53
N ARG A 297 15.40 -4.77 -6.74
CA ARG A 297 15.51 -4.48 -5.29
C ARG A 297 15.91 -3.03 -5.01
N ALA A 298 16.76 -2.46 -5.87
CA ALA A 298 17.21 -1.07 -5.77
C ALA A 298 16.54 -0.13 -6.79
N ALA A 299 15.54 -0.61 -7.54
CA ALA A 299 14.85 0.19 -8.54
C ALA A 299 13.95 1.24 -7.89
N VAL A 300 14.12 2.50 -8.31
CA VAL A 300 13.20 3.60 -8.02
C VAL A 300 12.18 3.67 -9.16
N ALA A 301 11.01 3.11 -8.87
CA ALA A 301 9.85 3.07 -9.76
C ALA A 301 8.59 2.77 -8.94
N ASN A 302 7.41 2.98 -9.53
CA ASN A 302 6.20 2.33 -9.06
C ASN A 302 6.14 0.91 -9.64
N LEU A 303 6.39 -0.09 -8.81
CA LEU A 303 6.29 -1.51 -9.19
C LEU A 303 5.15 -2.22 -8.48
N GLN A 304 4.48 -1.54 -7.55
CA GLN A 304 3.44 -2.17 -6.76
C GLN A 304 2.20 -2.48 -7.62
N GLN A 305 1.62 -3.64 -7.35
CA GLN A 305 0.30 -4.02 -7.86
C GLN A 305 -0.43 -4.85 -6.80
N GLU A 306 -1.73 -5.05 -6.98
CA GLU A 306 -2.58 -5.81 -6.06
C GLU A 306 -2.89 -7.19 -6.62
N VAL A 307 -2.79 -8.25 -5.81
CA VAL A 307 -3.13 -9.61 -6.26
C VAL A 307 -4.28 -10.18 -5.46
N LEU A 308 -5.30 -10.72 -6.14
CA LEU A 308 -6.41 -11.40 -5.49
C LEU A 308 -5.95 -12.74 -4.88
N VAL A 309 -6.40 -13.02 -3.68
CA VAL A 309 -6.31 -14.35 -3.06
C VAL A 309 -7.63 -14.66 -2.35
N THR A 310 -8.11 -15.89 -2.50
CA THR A 310 -9.23 -16.43 -1.73
C THR A 310 -8.65 -17.32 -0.65
N LEU A 311 -8.77 -16.88 0.59
CA LEU A 311 -8.26 -17.58 1.77
C LEU A 311 -9.33 -18.52 2.32
N ASP A 312 -8.97 -19.78 2.49
CA ASP A 312 -9.80 -20.77 3.17
C ASP A 312 -9.77 -20.54 4.69
N LEU A 313 -10.95 -20.48 5.30
CA LEU A 313 -11.13 -20.22 6.73
C LEU A 313 -11.70 -21.42 7.49
N THR A 314 -11.81 -22.59 6.85
CA THR A 314 -12.47 -23.78 7.41
C THR A 314 -11.61 -24.60 8.38
N GLY A 315 -10.36 -24.20 8.62
CA GLY A 315 -9.48 -24.89 9.57
C GLY A 315 -10.06 -24.93 10.99
N GLU A 316 -9.94 -26.06 11.67
CA GLU A 316 -10.48 -26.30 13.02
C GLU A 316 -9.75 -25.45 14.06
N THR A 317 -8.46 -25.16 13.81
CA THR A 317 -7.65 -24.33 14.69
C THR A 317 -7.12 -23.09 13.97
N PHE A 318 -6.88 -22.02 14.74
CA PHE A 318 -6.24 -20.81 14.21
C PHE A 318 -4.88 -21.11 13.53
N GLY A 319 -4.13 -22.08 14.06
CA GLY A 319 -2.84 -22.49 13.48
C GLY A 319 -2.96 -23.13 12.10
N GLU A 320 -4.06 -23.84 11.82
CA GLU A 320 -4.34 -24.38 10.48
C GLU A 320 -4.66 -23.28 9.49
N VAL A 321 -5.52 -22.33 9.88
CA VAL A 321 -5.84 -21.17 9.05
C VAL A 321 -4.59 -20.34 8.74
N VAL A 322 -3.70 -20.17 9.73
CA VAL A 322 -2.41 -19.48 9.54
C VAL A 322 -1.51 -20.17 8.52
N ARG A 323 -1.40 -21.50 8.56
CA ARG A 323 -0.60 -22.26 7.58
C ARG A 323 -1.20 -22.18 6.18
N ALA A 324 -2.52 -22.36 6.05
CA ALA A 324 -3.23 -22.22 4.77
C ALA A 324 -3.07 -20.81 4.20
N THR A 325 -3.22 -19.78 5.04
CA THR A 325 -3.04 -18.37 4.65
C THR A 325 -1.63 -18.08 4.18
N LEU A 326 -0.60 -18.60 4.88
CA LEU A 326 0.78 -18.44 4.45
C LEU A 326 1.00 -19.04 3.06
N ALA A 327 0.57 -20.29 2.83
CA ALA A 327 0.76 -20.96 1.55
C ALA A 327 0.03 -20.23 0.40
N ALA A 328 -1.22 -19.82 0.62
CA ALA A 328 -2.01 -19.09 -0.36
C ALA A 328 -1.41 -17.70 -0.66
N SER A 329 -1.02 -16.95 0.36
CA SER A 329 -0.42 -15.62 0.18
C SER A 329 0.93 -15.66 -0.55
N MET A 330 1.79 -16.64 -0.26
CA MET A 330 3.07 -16.82 -0.98
C MET A 330 2.86 -17.13 -2.47
N THR A 331 1.85 -17.95 -2.78
CA THR A 331 1.45 -18.22 -4.17
C THR A 331 0.93 -16.96 -4.84
N ALA A 332 0.10 -16.17 -4.15
CA ALA A 332 -0.42 -14.89 -4.64
C ALA A 332 0.72 -13.90 -4.92
N TYR A 333 1.65 -13.71 -3.98
CA TYR A 333 2.80 -12.82 -4.15
C TYR A 333 3.65 -13.15 -5.38
N SER A 334 3.81 -14.44 -5.69
CA SER A 334 4.55 -14.90 -6.87
C SER A 334 3.84 -14.61 -8.21
N ASN A 335 2.57 -14.17 -8.16
CA ASN A 335 1.73 -13.80 -9.30
C ASN A 335 1.28 -12.33 -9.20
N GLY A 336 2.06 -11.47 -8.52
CA GLY A 336 1.71 -10.07 -8.27
C GLY A 336 1.77 -9.14 -9.48
N VAL A 337 2.49 -9.51 -10.54
CA VAL A 337 2.63 -8.70 -11.76
C VAL A 337 1.61 -9.14 -12.80
N TYR A 338 0.82 -8.22 -13.34
CA TYR A 338 -0.19 -8.52 -14.36
C TYR A 338 -0.44 -7.32 -15.27
N ASP A 339 -0.89 -7.59 -16.50
CA ASP A 339 -1.47 -6.54 -17.34
C ASP A 339 -2.85 -6.12 -16.80
N PRO A 340 -3.04 -4.84 -16.38
CA PRO A 340 -4.31 -4.38 -15.83
C PRO A 340 -5.48 -4.39 -16.83
N ASP A 341 -5.22 -4.37 -18.16
CA ASP A 341 -6.30 -4.51 -19.15
C ASP A 341 -6.88 -5.91 -19.14
N GLN A 342 -5.99 -6.89 -19.19
CA GLN A 342 -6.39 -8.29 -19.20
C GLN A 342 -7.09 -8.68 -17.89
N VAL A 343 -6.54 -8.32 -16.73
CA VAL A 343 -7.20 -8.61 -15.44
C VAL A 343 -8.54 -7.88 -15.33
N GLY A 344 -8.63 -6.64 -15.82
CA GLY A 344 -9.90 -5.91 -15.88
C GLY A 344 -10.95 -6.65 -16.71
N GLU A 345 -10.57 -7.26 -17.84
CA GLU A 345 -11.48 -8.08 -18.64
C GLU A 345 -11.82 -9.42 -17.97
N LEU A 346 -10.84 -10.07 -17.33
CA LEU A 346 -11.10 -11.31 -16.58
C LEU A 346 -12.15 -11.10 -15.48
N ILE A 347 -12.06 -9.99 -14.74
CA ILE A 347 -13.04 -9.63 -13.70
C ILE A 347 -14.43 -9.42 -14.34
N ARG A 348 -14.51 -8.70 -15.46
CA ARG A 348 -15.79 -8.48 -16.16
C ARG A 348 -16.39 -9.77 -16.73
N SER A 349 -15.58 -10.64 -17.33
CA SER A 349 -16.01 -11.94 -17.85
C SER A 349 -16.57 -12.82 -16.75
N ALA A 350 -15.83 -12.95 -15.65
CA ALA A 350 -16.27 -13.72 -14.49
C ALA A 350 -17.58 -13.17 -13.90
N GLY A 351 -17.78 -11.84 -13.93
CA GLY A 351 -19.05 -11.24 -13.54
C GLY A 351 -20.21 -11.56 -14.49
N ARG A 352 -19.99 -11.50 -15.81
CA ARG A 352 -21.00 -11.88 -16.83
C ARG A 352 -21.39 -13.35 -16.71
N GLU A 353 -20.41 -14.24 -16.56
CA GLU A 353 -20.61 -15.69 -16.40
C GLU A 353 -21.45 -16.03 -15.16
N ARG A 354 -21.34 -15.22 -14.10
CA ARG A 354 -22.10 -15.39 -12.85
C ARG A 354 -23.42 -14.62 -12.82
N GLY A 355 -23.72 -13.83 -13.86
CA GLY A 355 -24.88 -12.94 -13.89
C GLY A 355 -24.85 -11.85 -12.80
N ALA A 356 -23.67 -11.53 -12.26
CA ALA A 356 -23.52 -10.57 -11.15
C ALA A 356 -22.16 -9.87 -11.20
N GLU A 357 -22.13 -8.59 -10.83
CA GLU A 357 -20.87 -7.84 -10.73
C GLU A 357 -20.04 -8.31 -9.53
N LEU A 358 -18.76 -8.61 -9.77
CA LEU A 358 -17.82 -9.00 -8.72
C LEU A 358 -17.35 -7.77 -7.93
N SER A 359 -17.63 -7.76 -6.63
CA SER A 359 -17.14 -6.74 -5.69
C SER A 359 -15.93 -7.26 -4.93
N LEU A 360 -14.74 -6.91 -5.42
CA LEU A 360 -13.45 -7.29 -4.84
C LEU A 360 -12.85 -6.16 -3.98
N SER A 361 -13.66 -5.55 -3.11
CA SER A 361 -13.31 -4.31 -2.41
C SER A 361 -12.34 -4.50 -1.23
N CYS A 362 -12.20 -5.72 -0.70
CA CYS A 362 -11.31 -6.01 0.41
C CYS A 362 -9.84 -6.01 -0.06
N TYR A 363 -8.99 -5.26 0.65
CA TYR A 363 -7.54 -5.30 0.44
C TYR A 363 -6.80 -5.28 1.78
N PHE A 364 -5.61 -5.88 1.80
CA PHE A 364 -4.73 -5.93 2.96
C PHE A 364 -3.34 -5.43 2.57
N ASN A 365 -2.85 -4.44 3.32
CA ASN A 365 -1.54 -3.83 3.11
C ASN A 365 -0.78 -3.79 4.45
N ASP A 366 0.18 -4.70 4.63
CA ASP A 366 1.04 -4.73 5.81
C ASP A 366 2.24 -3.79 5.63
N ILE A 367 2.10 -2.57 6.13
CA ILE A 367 3.17 -1.57 6.13
C ILE A 367 3.90 -1.58 7.48
N ARG A 368 5.16 -2.01 7.46
CA ARG A 368 6.01 -2.02 8.65
C ARG A 368 6.99 -0.87 8.58
N ARG A 369 7.03 -0.02 9.62
CA ARG A 369 8.16 0.88 9.82
C ARG A 369 9.40 0.03 10.13
N ALA A 370 10.56 0.44 9.64
CA ALA A 370 11.82 -0.25 9.96
C ALA A 370 11.89 -0.36 11.49
N ARG A 371 11.94 -1.61 11.98
CA ARG A 371 12.04 -1.89 13.41
C ARG A 371 13.49 -1.59 13.81
N GLU A 372 13.66 -0.82 14.88
CA GLU A 372 14.71 -1.19 15.83
C GLU A 372 14.40 -2.64 16.23
N VAL A 373 15.32 -3.57 15.97
CA VAL A 373 15.20 -4.94 16.45
C VAL A 373 15.31 -4.83 17.96
N PRO A 374 14.22 -5.01 18.74
CA PRO A 374 14.37 -4.99 20.18
C PRO A 374 15.28 -6.16 20.54
N GLY A 375 16.26 -5.92 21.39
CA GLY A 375 17.03 -7.00 22.03
C GLY A 375 16.07 -8.07 22.54
N ARG A 376 16.45 -9.34 22.36
CA ARG A 376 15.72 -10.56 22.72
C ARG A 376 14.66 -10.30 23.80
N ALA A 377 13.40 -10.26 23.40
CA ALA A 377 12.30 -9.89 24.28
C ALA A 377 12.30 -10.74 25.55
N THR A 378 12.17 -10.10 26.71
CA THR A 378 11.61 -10.68 27.92
C THR A 378 10.43 -11.57 27.56
N ALA A 379 10.33 -12.77 28.14
CA ALA A 379 9.28 -13.74 27.81
C ALA A 379 7.90 -13.10 27.99
N VAL A 380 7.28 -12.70 26.87
CA VAL A 380 5.92 -12.15 26.85
C VAL A 380 4.97 -13.31 27.06
N ASP A 381 4.35 -13.38 28.24
CA ASP A 381 3.31 -14.36 28.54
C ASP A 381 1.89 -13.82 28.27
N ALA A 382 0.90 -14.70 28.42
CA ALA A 382 -0.51 -14.35 28.20
C ALA A 382 -1.04 -13.31 29.20
N GLY A 383 -0.47 -13.22 30.40
CA GLY A 383 -0.82 -12.21 31.41
C GLY A 383 -0.44 -10.81 30.96
N PHE A 384 0.79 -10.64 30.45
CA PHE A 384 1.25 -9.37 29.88
C PHE A 384 0.42 -8.93 28.68
N VAL A 385 0.11 -9.85 27.76
CA VAL A 385 -0.74 -9.55 26.60
C VAL A 385 -2.12 -9.09 27.06
N ARG A 386 -2.74 -9.79 28.02
CA ARG A 386 -4.06 -9.41 28.57
C ARG A 386 -4.04 -8.04 29.24
N ALA A 387 -3.03 -7.75 30.07
CA ALA A 387 -2.89 -6.44 30.70
C ALA A 387 -2.78 -5.32 29.64
N ALA A 388 -1.97 -5.54 28.59
CA ALA A 388 -1.81 -4.58 27.50
C ALA A 388 -3.07 -4.38 26.63
N MET A 389 -4.09 -5.24 26.73
CA MET A 389 -5.36 -5.03 26.01
C MET A 389 -6.10 -3.79 26.53
N ALA A 390 -5.96 -3.47 27.82
CA ALA A 390 -6.58 -2.29 28.43
C ALA A 390 -6.09 -0.97 27.77
N ASP A 391 -4.87 -0.97 27.24
CA ASP A 391 -4.25 0.17 26.54
C ASP A 391 -4.69 0.29 25.07
N THR A 392 -5.59 -0.58 24.57
CA THR A 392 -5.98 -0.55 23.15
C THR A 392 -6.88 0.63 22.86
N VAL A 393 -6.39 1.56 22.05
CA VAL A 393 -7.11 2.75 21.61
C VAL A 393 -7.79 2.48 20.27
N ARG A 394 -9.08 2.80 20.18
CA ARG A 394 -9.88 2.69 18.95
C ARG A 394 -10.42 4.06 18.57
N ARG A 395 -10.22 4.47 17.32
CA ARG A 395 -10.73 5.72 16.78
C ARG A 395 -11.56 5.42 15.54
N ARG A 396 -12.69 6.12 15.40
CA ARG A 396 -13.51 6.11 14.18
C ARG A 396 -13.72 7.55 13.76
N ARG A 397 -13.55 7.83 12.48
CA ARG A 397 -13.81 9.14 11.89
C ARG A 397 -14.70 8.96 10.67
N LEU A 398 -15.68 9.85 10.55
CA LEU A 398 -16.42 10.01 9.32
C LEU A 398 -15.60 10.84 8.32
N LEU A 399 -15.52 10.35 7.09
CA LEU A 399 -14.89 11.08 5.99
C LEU A 399 -15.99 11.95 5.34
N GLN A 400 -15.98 13.27 5.61
CA GLN A 400 -16.90 14.23 4.96
C GLN A 400 -16.51 14.42 3.47
N GLY A 401 -17.51 14.51 2.56
CA GLY A 401 -17.38 14.47 1.09
C GLY A 401 -16.51 15.57 0.45
N ARG A 402 -16.01 15.46 -0.79
CA ARG A 402 -16.69 15.17 -2.08
C ARG A 402 -16.05 13.99 -2.82
N GLY A 403 -16.87 13.20 -3.53
CA GLY A 403 -16.54 12.51 -4.79
C GLY A 403 -15.36 11.54 -4.94
N GLY A 404 -14.42 11.44 -4.01
CA GLY A 404 -13.12 10.80 -4.25
C GLY A 404 -12.75 9.73 -3.24
N LEU A 405 -13.69 8.95 -2.74
CA LEU A 405 -13.40 7.82 -1.85
C LEU A 405 -14.24 6.63 -2.32
N LEU A 406 -13.56 5.54 -2.70
CA LEU A 406 -14.15 4.23 -2.91
C LEU A 406 -15.37 4.20 -3.86
N HIS A 407 -15.22 4.65 -5.11
CA HIS A 407 -16.16 4.22 -6.15
C HIS A 407 -15.89 2.76 -6.49
N GLY A 408 -16.66 1.89 -5.83
CA GLY A 408 -17.04 0.60 -6.42
C GLY A 408 -17.55 0.86 -7.84
N HIS A 409 -17.09 0.02 -8.75
CA HIS A 409 -17.36 0.03 -10.18
C HIS A 409 -18.50 0.97 -10.63
N ARG A 410 -18.21 1.94 -11.50
CA ARG A 410 -19.21 2.39 -12.48
C ARG A 410 -19.08 1.44 -13.66
N GLY A 411 -19.97 0.47 -13.75
CA GLY A 411 -20.24 -0.20 -15.02
C GLY A 411 -21.03 0.77 -15.89
N GLN A 412 -20.39 1.38 -16.88
CA GLN A 412 -21.06 1.89 -18.08
C GLN A 412 -20.18 1.59 -19.27
N GLY A 413 -20.73 0.82 -20.20
CA GLY A 413 -20.18 0.68 -21.54
C GLY A 413 -20.55 1.88 -22.41
N ALA A 414 -19.93 1.87 -23.58
CA ALA A 414 -20.20 2.67 -24.78
C ALA A 414 -19.56 4.07 -24.87
N GLY A 415 -18.80 4.25 -25.96
CA GLY A 415 -18.78 5.48 -26.75
C GLY A 415 -17.70 6.50 -26.41
N LEU A 416 -16.52 6.34 -27.01
CA LEU A 416 -15.68 7.49 -27.36
C LEU A 416 -16.32 8.19 -28.56
N ASP A 417 -16.45 9.51 -28.51
CA ASP A 417 -16.31 10.35 -29.71
C ASP A 417 -15.63 11.68 -29.32
N PRO A 418 -14.71 12.24 -30.14
CA PRO A 418 -13.86 13.36 -29.79
C PRO A 418 -14.38 14.69 -30.36
N GLY A 419 -14.19 15.78 -29.61
CA GLY A 419 -14.28 17.14 -30.15
C GLY A 419 -15.30 18.03 -29.43
N GLY A 420 -14.85 19.22 -29.04
CA GLY A 420 -15.73 20.28 -28.55
C GLY A 420 -15.10 21.12 -27.45
N ALA A 421 -14.47 22.23 -27.86
CA ALA A 421 -14.14 23.34 -26.98
C ALA A 421 -15.42 24.06 -26.49
N LEU A 422 -15.34 24.74 -25.34
CA LEU A 422 -15.76 26.15 -25.09
C LEU A 422 -16.27 26.40 -23.64
N HIS A 423 -15.71 27.48 -23.07
CA HIS A 423 -16.25 28.47 -22.12
C HIS A 423 -16.99 28.11 -20.81
N GLY A 424 -16.33 28.44 -19.68
CA GLY A 424 -16.65 29.58 -18.79
C GLY A 424 -18.05 29.79 -18.20
N TYR A 425 -18.14 29.86 -16.85
CA TYR A 425 -18.75 30.90 -15.98
C TYR A 425 -18.92 30.37 -14.51
N PRO A 426 -19.16 31.19 -13.46
CA PRO A 426 -18.39 31.17 -12.22
C PRO A 426 -19.22 30.94 -10.93
N GLY A 427 -18.49 30.88 -9.81
CA GLY A 427 -18.81 31.34 -8.45
C GLY A 427 -20.25 31.36 -7.95
N ALA A 428 -20.49 30.60 -6.88
CA ALA A 428 -21.52 30.91 -5.89
C ALA A 428 -21.02 30.63 -4.46
N THR A 429 -20.99 31.70 -3.67
CA THR A 429 -20.78 31.77 -2.22
C THR A 429 -22.09 31.51 -1.46
N ALA A 430 -22.04 30.68 -0.42
CA ALA A 430 -22.89 30.71 0.78
C ALA A 430 -22.30 29.67 1.77
N GLY A 431 -22.00 29.94 3.04
CA GLY A 431 -22.71 30.80 3.99
C GLY A 431 -23.79 29.96 4.68
N GLY A 432 -23.46 29.30 5.78
CA GLY A 432 -24.40 28.44 6.50
C GLY A 432 -23.80 27.71 7.69
N ASP A 433 -23.79 28.38 8.83
CA ASP A 433 -23.63 27.78 10.16
C ASP A 433 -24.69 26.69 10.38
N SER A 434 -24.27 25.53 10.89
CA SER A 434 -25.17 24.65 11.64
C SER A 434 -24.38 23.80 12.63
N SER A 435 -24.43 24.25 13.88
CA SER A 435 -24.11 23.46 15.07
C SER A 435 -25.09 22.29 15.20
N VAL A 436 -24.58 21.06 15.22
CA VAL A 436 -25.36 19.89 15.68
C VAL A 436 -24.53 19.08 16.66
N SER A 437 -24.98 19.08 17.91
CA SER A 437 -24.47 18.27 19.00
C SER A 437 -24.70 16.78 18.72
N ALA A 438 -23.65 15.97 18.74
CA ALA A 438 -23.78 14.51 18.73
C ALA A 438 -23.45 13.93 20.11
N ARG A 439 -24.47 13.31 20.71
CA ARG A 439 -24.49 12.69 22.04
C ARG A 439 -23.45 11.57 22.16
N ARG A 440 -22.82 11.47 23.34
CA ARG A 440 -22.01 10.32 23.75
C ARG A 440 -22.91 9.09 23.92
N GLY A 441 -22.80 8.12 23.01
CA GLY A 441 -23.39 6.79 23.18
C GLY A 441 -22.41 5.87 23.87
N VAL A 442 -22.67 5.56 25.15
CA VAL A 442 -21.98 4.53 25.93
C VAL A 442 -22.52 3.16 25.48
N TRP A 443 -21.64 2.22 25.15
CA TRP A 443 -22.01 0.84 24.82
C TRP A 443 -21.85 -0.02 26.09
N SER A 444 -22.95 -0.59 26.60
CA SER A 444 -22.94 -1.61 27.65
C SER A 444 -23.07 -3.01 27.01
N PRO A 445 -22.28 -4.01 27.43
CA PRO A 445 -22.47 -5.40 26.99
C PRO A 445 -23.56 -6.06 27.84
N ALA A 446 -24.58 -6.63 27.20
CA ALA A 446 -25.58 -7.45 27.85
C ALA A 446 -25.00 -8.81 28.24
N ALA A 447 -25.30 -9.21 29.47
CA ALA A 447 -24.84 -10.42 30.15
C ALA A 447 -25.53 -11.69 29.64
N ALA A 448 -24.78 -12.78 29.59
CA ALA A 448 -25.29 -14.14 29.47
C ALA A 448 -25.87 -14.60 30.82
N ALA A 449 -27.12 -15.05 30.81
CA ALA A 449 -27.76 -15.67 31.96
C ALA A 449 -27.57 -17.20 31.94
N SER A 450 -27.26 -17.72 33.11
CA SER A 450 -26.93 -19.10 33.46
C SER A 450 -28.15 -19.95 33.86
N GLY A 451 -28.19 -21.20 33.38
CA GLY A 451 -28.75 -22.41 34.03
C GLY A 451 -30.28 -22.50 34.25
N PRO A 452 -30.85 -23.71 34.50
CA PRO A 452 -30.23 -24.81 35.27
C PRO A 452 -30.39 -26.25 34.71
N GLU A 453 -29.74 -27.16 35.44
CA GLU A 453 -29.49 -28.60 35.26
C GLU A 453 -30.69 -29.56 35.41
N SER A 454 -30.54 -30.78 34.86
CA SER A 454 -30.84 -32.13 35.43
C SER A 454 -31.07 -33.15 34.29
N ARG A 455 -30.77 -34.45 34.31
CA ARG A 455 -30.21 -35.45 35.26
C ARG A 455 -29.83 -36.73 34.46
N HIS A 456 -28.77 -37.42 34.90
CA HIS A 456 -28.46 -38.87 34.89
C HIS A 456 -28.95 -39.86 33.81
N ARG A 457 -28.00 -40.60 33.19
CA ARG A 457 -27.75 -42.07 33.35
C ARG A 457 -26.53 -42.58 32.54
N PRO A 458 -25.67 -43.49 33.08
CA PRO A 458 -24.68 -44.29 32.33
C PRO A 458 -25.01 -45.82 32.39
N PRO A 459 -24.13 -46.75 31.96
CA PRO A 459 -23.58 -47.06 30.62
C PRO A 459 -23.94 -48.53 30.18
N PRO A 460 -23.25 -49.13 29.19
CA PRO A 460 -22.43 -50.30 29.57
C PRO A 460 -21.07 -50.43 28.85
N ARG A 461 -20.22 -51.30 29.44
CA ARG A 461 -18.85 -51.67 29.07
C ARG A 461 -18.80 -52.91 28.16
N GLY A 462 -17.69 -53.06 27.42
CA GLY A 462 -17.09 -54.32 26.94
C GLY A 462 -15.82 -54.01 26.13
N SER A 463 -14.60 -54.15 26.69
CA SER A 463 -13.66 -55.31 26.58
C SER A 463 -13.28 -55.64 25.13
N SER A 464 -12.01 -55.82 24.69
CA SER A 464 -10.77 -56.23 25.36
C SER A 464 -9.61 -56.27 24.34
N ARG A 465 -8.35 -56.05 24.81
CA ARG A 465 -7.06 -56.70 24.41
C ARG A 465 -6.63 -56.55 22.92
N SER A 466 -5.37 -56.39 22.50
CA SER A 466 -4.05 -56.87 22.96
C SER A 466 -2.94 -56.17 22.15
N SER A 467 -1.74 -56.01 22.73
CA SER A 467 -0.45 -55.76 22.04
C SER A 467 0.45 -57.01 22.21
N PRO A 468 1.70 -57.07 21.71
CA PRO A 468 2.29 -56.85 20.36
C PRO A 468 3.08 -58.15 19.93
N PRO A 469 4.07 -58.19 18.99
CA PRO A 469 5.43 -57.66 19.25
C PRO A 469 6.27 -57.17 18.02
N THR A 470 7.34 -56.44 18.40
CA THR A 470 8.63 -56.10 17.76
C THR A 470 9.08 -56.70 16.42
N ALA A 471 9.71 -55.85 15.60
CA ALA A 471 10.94 -56.20 14.85
C ALA A 471 11.82 -54.97 14.55
N THR A 472 13.08 -55.08 14.97
CA THR A 472 14.28 -54.26 14.70
C THR A 472 14.75 -54.34 13.24
N ALA A 473 15.24 -53.24 12.66
CA ALA A 473 16.30 -53.25 11.64
C ALA A 473 16.92 -51.85 11.41
N THR A 474 18.14 -51.70 11.94
CA THR A 474 19.35 -51.11 11.34
C THR A 474 19.27 -50.15 10.12
N ARG A 475 19.86 -48.97 10.34
CA ARG A 475 20.55 -48.02 9.43
C ARG A 475 21.60 -48.72 8.51
N PRO A 476 22.03 -48.14 7.35
CA PRO A 476 22.95 -46.98 7.35
C PRO A 476 22.84 -45.96 6.20
N ASN A 477 23.61 -44.88 6.41
CA ASN A 477 23.97 -43.76 5.55
C ASN A 477 24.13 -44.08 4.05
N SER A 478 23.66 -43.14 3.22
CA SER A 478 24.43 -42.46 2.17
C SER A 478 23.77 -41.11 1.88
#